data_AF-A0A3C0STI1-F1
#
_entry.id   AF-A0A3C0STI1-F1
#
_cell.length_a   1.000
_cell.length_b   1.000
_cell.length_c   1.000
_cell.angle_alpha   90.00
_cell.angle_beta   90.00
_cell.angle_gamma   90.00
#
_symmetry.space_group_name_H-M   'P 1'
#
loop_
_entity.id
_entity.type
_entity.pdbx_description
1 polymer ?
#
loop_
_entity_poly.entity_id
_entity_poly.type
_entity_poly.pdbx_seq_one_letter_code
_entity_poly.pdbx_strand_id
1 'polypeptide(L)' 'MDYITTKETAKNWGITDRMVVYHCSAGRIKGAKKVGNTWLVP' A
#
# COMPACT_ATOMS: atom_id res chain seq x y z
N MET A 1 -11.02 9.90 -4.84
CA MET A 1 -9.70 9.24 -4.99
C MET A 1 -9.79 8.00 -4.15
N ASP A 2 -10.04 6.87 -4.78
CA ASP A 2 -10.28 5.60 -4.10
C ASP A 2 -8.95 5.03 -3.62
N TYR A 3 -8.51 5.48 -2.46
CA TYR A 3 -7.34 4.90 -1.81
C TYR A 3 -7.72 3.51 -1.30
N ILE A 4 -7.07 2.50 -1.84
CA ILE A 4 -7.13 1.14 -1.33
C ILE A 4 -6.16 0.96 -0.18
N THR A 5 -6.52 0.10 0.76
CA THR A 5 -5.66 -0.25 1.88
C THR A 5 -4.54 -1.18 1.44
N THR A 6 -3.49 -1.32 2.27
CA THR A 6 -2.43 -2.31 2.01
C THR A 6 -2.97 -3.73 1.88
N LYS A 7 -4.06 -4.07 2.58
CA LYS A 7 -4.71 -5.39 2.53
C LYS A 7 -5.38 -5.66 1.19
N GLU A 8 -6.09 -4.67 0.66
CA GLU A 8 -6.73 -4.80 -0.65
C GLU A 8 -5.69 -4.82 -1.77
N THR A 9 -4.65 -4.00 -1.64
CA THR A 9 -3.51 -4.01 -2.57
C THR A 9 -2.81 -5.36 -2.55
N ALA A 10 -2.57 -5.92 -1.36
CA ALA A 10 -1.97 -7.23 -1.17
C ALA A 10 -2.79 -8.32 -1.87
N LYS A 11 -4.13 -8.29 -1.70
CA LYS A 11 -5.04 -9.21 -2.36
C LYS A 11 -5.02 -9.05 -3.89
N ASN A 12 -5.02 -7.82 -4.40
CA ASN A 12 -4.99 -7.55 -5.84
C ASN A 12 -3.66 -7.96 -6.50
N TRP A 13 -2.55 -7.77 -5.81
CA TRP A 13 -1.22 -8.13 -6.31
C TRP A 13 -0.83 -9.57 -5.99
N GLY A 14 -1.62 -10.29 -5.19
CA GLY A 14 -1.33 -11.65 -4.75
C GLY A 14 -0.09 -11.74 -3.84
N ILE A 15 0.25 -10.65 -3.15
CA ILE A 15 1.41 -10.57 -2.23
C ILE A 15 0.95 -10.36 -0.80
N THR A 16 1.88 -10.40 0.15
CA THR A 16 1.59 -10.14 1.56
C THR A 16 1.53 -8.64 1.86
N ASP A 17 0.70 -8.23 2.82
CA ASP A 17 0.61 -6.85 3.33
C ASP A 17 1.99 -6.23 3.62
N ARG A 18 2.90 -7.04 4.17
CA ARG A 18 4.27 -6.62 4.52
C ARG A 18 5.09 -6.23 3.29
N MET A 19 4.90 -6.91 2.16
CA MET A 19 5.53 -6.52 0.89
C MET A 19 4.92 -5.23 0.36
N VAL A 20 3.59 -5.06 0.44
CA VAL A 20 2.94 -3.80 0.04
C VAL A 20 3.51 -2.64 0.86
N VAL A 21 3.63 -2.78 2.17
CA VAL A 21 4.26 -1.78 3.04
C VAL A 21 5.70 -1.48 2.62
N TYR A 22 6.47 -2.51 2.24
CA TYR A 22 7.82 -2.32 1.72
C TYR A 22 7.82 -1.54 0.40
N HIS A 23 6.90 -1.83 -0.53
CA HIS A 23 6.75 -1.07 -1.78
C HIS A 23 6.35 0.39 -1.54
N CYS A 24 5.44 0.64 -0.61
CA CYS A 24 5.06 1.99 -0.19
C CYS A 24 6.23 2.73 0.46
N SER A 25 6.94 2.07 1.39
CA SER A 25 8.09 2.66 2.08
C SER A 25 9.30 2.88 1.18
N ALA A 26 9.45 2.06 0.14
CA ALA A 26 10.48 2.22 -0.89
C ALA A 26 10.14 3.31 -1.91
N GLY A 27 8.97 3.95 -1.81
CA GLY A 27 8.53 4.99 -2.75
C GLY A 27 8.25 4.46 -4.16
N ARG A 28 8.05 3.15 -4.32
CA ARG A 28 7.72 2.55 -5.64
C ARG A 28 6.29 2.87 -6.08
N ILE A 29 5.39 3.11 -5.13
CA ILE A 29 4.00 3.43 -5.39
C ILE A 29 3.81 4.94 -5.35
N LYS A 30 3.62 5.54 -6.52
CA LYS A 30 3.44 6.98 -6.67
C LYS A 30 2.07 7.38 -6.07
N GLY A 31 2.09 8.22 -5.04
CA GLY A 31 0.87 8.62 -4.32
C GLY A 31 0.53 7.75 -3.10
N ALA A 32 1.36 6.76 -2.77
CA ALA A 32 1.21 6.05 -1.49
C ALA A 32 1.45 7.02 -0.33
N LYS A 33 0.49 7.10 0.59
CA LYS A 33 0.53 8.01 1.74
C LYS A 33 0.41 7.21 3.03
N LYS A 34 1.37 7.39 3.93
CA LYS A 34 1.30 6.82 5.28
C LYS A 34 0.36 7.66 6.13
N VAL A 35 -0.73 7.07 6.63
CA VAL A 35 -1.69 7.71 7.52
C VAL A 35 -1.78 6.89 8.79
N GLY A 36 -1.21 7.43 9.88
CA GLY A 36 -1.06 6.71 11.15
C GLY A 36 -0.20 5.46 11.00
N ASN A 37 -0.79 4.29 11.24
CA ASN A 37 -0.12 3.00 11.14
C ASN A 37 -0.39 2.24 9.81
N THR A 38 -1.17 2.84 8.90
CA THR A 38 -1.60 2.22 7.64
C THR A 38 -1.06 3.00 6.45
N TRP A 39 -0.77 2.30 5.35
CA TRP A 39 -0.49 2.95 4.07
C TRP A 39 -1.76 2.97 3.21
N LEU A 40 -2.06 4.16 2.70
CA LEU A 40 -3.05 4.37 1.67
C LEU A 40 -2.35 4.25 0.32
N VAL A 41 -2.80 3.32 -0.49
CA VAL A 41 -2.31 3.09 -1.85
C VAL A 41 -3.39 3.61 -2.80
N PRO A 42 -3.06 4.50 -3.74
CA PRO A 42 -4.02 4.97 -4.73
C PRO A 42 -4.35 3.91 -5.79
#